data_AF-A0A9E0UNQ4-F1
#
_entry.id   AF-A0A9E0UNQ4-F1
#
_cell.length_a   1.000
_cell.length_b   1.000
_cell.length_c   1.000
_cell.angle_alpha   90.00
_cell.angle_beta   90.00
_cell.angle_gamma   90.00
#
_symmetry.space_group_name_H-M   'P 1'
#
loop_
_entity.id
_entity.type
_entity.pdbx_description
1 polymer ?
#
loop_
_entity_poly.entity_id
_entity_poly.type
_entity_poly.pdbx_seq_one_letter_code
_entity_poly.pdbx_strand_id
1 'polypeptide(L)'
;MIKLYLSVLSLSLVLLISGCGKKESSTTDNKPVTKSADVLAKQGKDIFYGSTGVNSVTNLACAHCHSDGTNDAAYPLTKYHSNIKNADLRTQTYLGKFKGEDVKKTAGGATVCWEQYLKFKEPMTAEQIASLNAYYELVGKGEPVKDMVYTTIALPTQDKEKLKKDQEEIAKLTGDKAKGEEVFNGACKFCHGDGTKVKSVPSLFKDFDGNLKSITFMSRFGKKYMPFFSYESISNQDMANLVAYIMNNQQK
;
A
#
# COMPACT_ATOMS: atom_id res chain seq x y z
N MET A 1 -64.10 4.09 37.40
CA MET A 1 -64.51 5.49 37.08
C MET A 1 -63.76 5.86 35.80
N ILE A 2 -64.23 5.62 34.57
CA ILE A 2 -65.36 6.17 33.79
C ILE A 2 -65.47 7.71 33.82
N LYS A 3 -65.21 8.31 32.64
CA LYS A 3 -65.74 9.55 32.00
C LYS A 3 -64.58 10.39 31.43
N LEU A 4 -64.67 11.06 30.28
CA LEU A 4 -65.50 10.99 29.06
C LEU A 4 -64.86 12.05 28.11
N TYR A 5 -64.93 11.79 26.81
CA TYR A 5 -64.70 12.63 25.62
C TYR A 5 -64.70 14.17 25.76
N LEU A 6 -63.94 14.87 24.90
CA LEU A 6 -64.52 15.79 23.92
C LEU A 6 -63.53 16.15 22.78
N SER A 7 -63.94 15.88 21.54
CA SER A 7 -63.39 16.43 20.31
C SER A 7 -63.96 17.83 20.07
N VAL A 8 -63.14 18.77 19.59
CA VAL A 8 -63.64 19.97 18.90
C VAL A 8 -62.81 20.23 17.64
N LEU A 9 -63.56 20.23 16.54
CA LEU A 9 -63.25 20.62 15.18
C LEU A 9 -62.80 22.08 15.10
N SER A 10 -61.81 22.43 14.29
CA SER A 10 -61.61 23.82 13.85
C SER A 10 -61.08 23.85 12.41
N LEU A 11 -62.01 24.24 11.54
CA LEU A 11 -61.94 24.46 10.11
C LEU A 11 -61.25 25.80 9.83
N SER A 12 -60.23 25.84 8.96
CA SER A 12 -59.68 27.03 8.28
C SER A 12 -58.51 26.55 7.40
N LEU A 13 -58.23 26.99 6.19
CA LEU A 13 -58.90 27.82 5.19
C LEU A 13 -58.03 27.58 3.93
N VAL A 14 -58.66 27.23 2.82
CA VAL A 14 -57.98 27.00 1.53
C VAL A 14 -57.50 28.35 0.99
N LEU A 15 -56.18 28.53 0.83
CA LEU A 15 -55.60 29.56 -0.02
C LEU A 15 -54.98 28.89 -1.26
N LEU A 16 -55.76 28.89 -2.34
CA LEU A 16 -55.30 28.67 -3.70
C LEU A 16 -54.51 29.91 -4.13
N ILE A 17 -53.18 29.84 -4.11
CA ILE A 17 -52.35 30.79 -4.85
C ILE A 17 -52.03 30.15 -6.19
N SER A 18 -52.84 30.49 -7.19
CA SER A 18 -52.51 30.32 -8.61
C SER A 18 -51.34 31.24 -8.95
N GLY A 19 -50.13 30.74 -8.78
CA GLY A 19 -48.92 31.33 -9.34
C GLY A 19 -48.66 30.76 -10.74
N CYS A 20 -49.07 31.50 -11.77
CA CYS A 20 -48.52 31.34 -13.12
C CYS A 20 -47.03 31.75 -13.09
N GLY A 21 -46.16 30.79 -12.81
CA GLY A 21 -44.72 30.89 -13.01
C GLY A 21 -44.30 29.81 -14.00
N LYS A 22 -43.76 30.23 -15.15
CA LYS A 22 -43.12 29.38 -16.17
C LYS A 22 -42.40 28.20 -15.51
N LYS A 23 -42.84 26.97 -15.80
CA LYS A 23 -42.03 25.76 -15.66
C LYS A 23 -40.91 25.85 -16.70
N GLU A 24 -39.83 26.55 -16.38
CA GLU A 24 -38.53 26.13 -16.89
C GLU A 24 -38.16 24.89 -16.09
N SER A 25 -38.34 23.75 -16.75
CA SER A 25 -37.73 22.49 -16.37
C SER A 25 -36.22 22.68 -16.44
N SER A 26 -35.61 23.19 -15.37
CA SER A 26 -34.20 22.94 -15.11
C SER A 26 -34.10 21.46 -14.76
N THR A 27 -33.88 20.63 -15.77
CA THR A 27 -33.15 19.39 -15.59
C THR A 27 -31.87 19.78 -14.88
N THR A 28 -31.79 19.50 -13.58
CA THR A 28 -30.52 19.38 -12.88
C THR A 28 -29.80 18.22 -13.53
N ASP A 29 -29.09 18.52 -14.60
CA ASP A 29 -28.00 17.72 -15.10
C ASP A 29 -26.99 17.63 -13.94
N ASN A 30 -27.14 16.60 -13.12
CA ASN A 30 -26.09 16.12 -12.23
C ASN A 30 -24.96 15.56 -13.11
N LYS A 31 -24.28 16.44 -13.86
CA LYS A 31 -22.97 16.12 -14.40
C LYS A 31 -22.05 15.93 -13.20
N PRO A 32 -21.37 14.79 -13.07
CA PRO A 32 -20.37 14.63 -12.03
C PRO A 32 -19.33 15.73 -12.20
N VAL A 33 -19.23 16.62 -11.20
CA VAL A 33 -18.20 17.66 -11.17
C VAL A 33 -16.85 16.93 -11.10
N THR A 34 -16.15 16.92 -12.22
CA THR A 34 -14.80 16.34 -12.30
C THR A 34 -13.88 17.22 -11.47
N LYS A 35 -13.26 16.64 -10.44
CA LYS A 35 -12.31 17.35 -9.57
C LYS A 35 -11.11 17.84 -10.39
N SER A 36 -10.54 18.98 -10.01
CA SER A 36 -9.30 19.45 -10.62
C SER A 36 -8.12 18.53 -10.28
N ALA A 37 -7.07 18.56 -11.10
CA ALA A 37 -5.86 17.78 -10.91
C ALA A 37 -5.19 18.05 -9.55
N ASP A 38 -5.15 19.31 -9.11
CA ASP A 38 -4.58 19.69 -7.81
C ASP A 38 -5.35 19.10 -6.63
N VAL A 39 -6.69 19.07 -6.73
CA VAL A 39 -7.53 18.45 -5.69
C VAL A 39 -7.28 16.95 -5.64
N LEU A 40 -7.23 16.28 -6.79
CA LEU A 40 -6.93 14.85 -6.88
C LEU A 40 -5.53 14.52 -6.35
N ALA A 41 -4.52 15.30 -6.70
CA ALA A 41 -3.15 15.09 -6.24
C ALA A 41 -3.04 15.26 -4.71
N LYS A 42 -3.75 16.25 -4.14
CA LYS A 42 -3.83 16.40 -2.68
C LYS A 42 -4.50 15.19 -2.03
N GLN A 43 -5.62 14.71 -2.57
CA GLN A 43 -6.28 13.51 -2.06
C GLN A 43 -5.37 12.28 -2.18
N GLY A 44 -4.62 12.15 -3.27
CA GLY A 44 -3.65 11.09 -3.48
C GLY A 44 -2.53 11.11 -2.45
N LYS A 45 -2.01 12.31 -2.12
CA LYS A 45 -1.06 12.49 -1.03
C LYS A 45 -1.64 12.03 0.31
N ASP A 46 -2.86 12.43 0.61
CA ASP A 46 -3.53 12.06 1.86
C ASP A 46 -3.76 10.53 1.96
N ILE A 47 -4.00 9.84 0.84
CA ILE A 47 -4.05 8.37 0.75
C ILE A 47 -2.65 7.77 0.95
N PHE A 48 -1.64 8.30 0.25
CA PHE A 48 -0.27 7.78 0.26
C PHE A 48 0.36 7.79 1.66
N TYR A 49 0.14 8.86 2.43
CA TYR A 49 0.59 8.98 3.81
C TYR A 49 -0.37 8.37 4.84
N GLY A 50 -1.52 7.84 4.42
CA GLY A 50 -2.53 7.29 5.32
C GLY A 50 -3.18 8.32 6.24
N SER A 51 -3.06 9.62 5.93
CA SER A 51 -3.58 10.75 6.71
C SER A 51 -5.12 10.80 6.79
N THR A 52 -5.79 9.98 5.99
CA THR A 52 -7.25 9.81 5.95
C THR A 52 -7.78 8.81 6.98
N GLY A 53 -6.97 8.37 7.94
CA GLY A 53 -7.36 7.32 8.90
C GLY A 53 -7.53 5.95 8.25
N VAL A 54 -7.00 5.82 7.03
CA VAL A 54 -7.38 4.77 6.11
C VAL A 54 -6.98 3.39 6.63
N ASN A 55 -5.85 3.19 7.34
CA ASN A 55 -5.43 1.83 7.70
C ASN A 55 -5.30 1.55 9.20
N SER A 56 -6.43 1.28 9.87
CA SER A 56 -6.43 0.75 11.25
C SER A 56 -6.10 -0.74 11.35
N VAL A 57 -6.04 -1.46 10.21
CA VAL A 57 -5.86 -2.92 10.18
C VAL A 57 -4.41 -3.30 10.42
N THR A 58 -3.48 -2.65 9.71
CA THR A 58 -2.03 -2.94 9.82
C THR A 58 -1.22 -1.77 10.36
N ASN A 59 -1.80 -0.57 10.46
CA ASN A 59 -1.09 0.70 10.74
C ASN A 59 0.04 1.01 9.73
N LEU A 60 -0.04 0.44 8.52
CA LEU A 60 0.88 0.74 7.42
C LEU A 60 0.28 1.79 6.48
N ALA A 61 1.14 2.64 5.90
CA ALA A 61 0.83 3.54 4.81
C ALA A 61 1.76 3.25 3.63
N CYS A 62 1.39 3.70 2.43
CA CYS A 62 2.24 3.53 1.24
C CYS A 62 3.61 4.20 1.45
N ALA A 63 3.61 5.38 2.08
CA ALA A 63 4.81 6.16 2.42
C ALA A 63 5.77 5.45 3.38
N HIS A 64 5.36 4.39 4.08
CA HIS A 64 6.29 3.64 4.93
C HIS A 64 7.25 2.80 4.10
N CYS A 65 6.86 2.37 2.91
CA CYS A 65 7.68 1.51 2.05
C CYS A 65 8.13 2.22 0.78
N HIS A 66 7.34 3.13 0.23
CA HIS A 66 7.62 3.78 -1.04
C HIS A 66 8.03 5.25 -0.82
N SER A 67 9.02 5.70 -1.58
CA SER A 67 9.51 7.07 -1.52
C SER A 67 8.74 8.01 -2.45
N ASP A 68 8.44 9.22 -1.98
CA ASP A 68 8.13 10.37 -2.84
C ASP A 68 9.26 11.41 -2.88
N GLY A 69 10.40 11.09 -2.28
CA GLY A 69 11.59 11.94 -2.14
C GLY A 69 11.58 12.84 -0.90
N THR A 70 10.47 12.95 -0.17
CA THR A 70 10.38 13.78 1.04
C THR A 70 10.38 12.95 2.33
N ASN A 71 10.13 11.65 2.23
CA ASN A 71 9.93 10.75 3.35
C ASN A 71 11.11 9.78 3.61
N ASP A 72 12.19 9.88 2.83
CA ASP A 72 13.34 8.96 2.88
C ASP A 72 14.02 8.93 4.25
N ALA A 73 14.25 10.11 4.84
CA ALA A 73 14.89 10.22 6.15
C ALA A 73 14.02 9.67 7.30
N ALA A 74 12.70 9.69 7.14
CA ALA A 74 11.76 9.22 8.16
C ALA A 74 11.52 7.70 8.08
N TYR A 75 11.63 7.11 6.88
CA TYR A 75 11.28 5.71 6.65
C TYR A 75 12.39 4.94 5.93
N PRO A 76 13.23 4.20 6.68
CA PRO A 76 14.36 3.44 6.12
C PRO A 76 13.99 2.40 5.07
N LEU A 77 12.74 1.88 5.09
CA LEU A 77 12.25 0.89 4.13
C LEU A 77 12.18 1.42 2.69
N THR A 78 12.08 2.74 2.51
CA THR A 78 12.00 3.40 1.20
C THR A 78 13.15 3.06 0.27
N LYS A 79 14.34 2.76 0.81
CA LYS A 79 15.52 2.37 0.03
C LYS A 79 15.43 0.97 -0.59
N TYR A 80 14.51 0.12 -0.12
CA TYR A 80 14.35 -1.25 -0.59
C TYR A 80 13.18 -1.44 -1.57
N HIS A 81 12.37 -0.42 -1.77
CA HIS A 81 11.23 -0.47 -2.67
C HIS A 81 11.22 0.72 -3.64
N SER A 82 10.31 0.68 -4.59
CA SER A 82 10.19 1.69 -5.63
C SER A 82 9.84 3.05 -5.04
N ASN A 83 10.45 4.11 -5.56
CA ASN A 83 9.84 5.42 -5.47
C ASN A 83 8.56 5.48 -6.34
N ILE A 84 7.73 6.49 -6.10
CA ILE A 84 6.43 6.64 -6.78
C ILE A 84 6.47 7.60 -7.98
N LYS A 85 7.62 8.21 -8.29
CA LYS A 85 7.73 9.20 -9.38
C LYS A 85 7.22 8.57 -10.68
N ASN A 86 6.23 9.21 -11.29
CA ASN A 86 5.60 8.78 -12.54
C ASN A 86 5.21 7.29 -12.55
N ALA A 87 4.79 6.74 -11.40
CA ALA A 87 4.48 5.32 -11.28
C ALA A 87 3.30 4.89 -12.17
N ASP A 88 2.39 5.81 -12.44
CA ASP A 88 1.23 5.67 -13.31
C ASP A 88 1.60 5.62 -14.81
N LEU A 89 2.76 6.17 -15.18
CA LEU A 89 3.24 6.25 -16.57
C LEU A 89 4.19 5.10 -16.96
N ARG A 90 4.50 4.19 -16.04
CA ARG A 90 5.37 3.02 -16.32
C ARG A 90 4.75 2.15 -17.40
N THR A 91 5.59 1.53 -18.24
CA THR A 91 5.07 0.62 -19.28
C THR A 91 4.52 -0.67 -18.69
N GLN A 92 5.06 -1.10 -17.55
CA GLN A 92 4.62 -2.27 -16.80
C GLN A 92 5.00 -2.21 -15.32
N THR A 93 4.31 -3.00 -14.49
CA THR A 93 4.65 -3.19 -13.06
C THR A 93 4.53 -4.67 -12.66
N TYR A 94 5.19 -5.05 -11.55
CA TYR A 94 5.25 -6.42 -11.02
C TYR A 94 5.64 -7.47 -12.07
N LEU A 95 6.75 -7.23 -12.78
CA LEU A 95 7.28 -8.11 -13.84
C LEU A 95 6.24 -8.45 -14.92
N GLY A 96 5.47 -7.45 -15.35
CA GLY A 96 4.52 -7.58 -16.43
C GLY A 96 3.15 -8.10 -16.03
N LYS A 97 2.84 -8.18 -14.72
CA LYS A 97 1.48 -8.45 -14.24
C LYS A 97 0.48 -7.38 -14.73
N PHE A 98 0.89 -6.12 -14.71
CA PHE A 98 0.13 -5.01 -15.28
C PHE A 98 0.96 -4.34 -16.37
N LYS A 99 0.32 -4.02 -17.50
CA LYS A 99 0.96 -3.41 -18.68
C LYS A 99 0.05 -2.35 -19.30
N GLY A 100 0.66 -1.34 -19.92
CA GLY A 100 -0.08 -0.29 -20.63
C GLY A 100 -1.13 0.39 -19.73
N GLU A 101 -2.36 0.52 -20.21
CA GLU A 101 -3.45 1.18 -19.48
C GLU A 101 -3.78 0.54 -18.12
N ASP A 102 -3.47 -0.74 -17.93
CA ASP A 102 -3.71 -1.41 -16.65
C ASP A 102 -2.81 -0.86 -15.53
N VAL A 103 -1.64 -0.29 -15.87
CA VAL A 103 -0.78 0.40 -14.91
C VAL A 103 -1.53 1.60 -14.31
N LYS A 104 -2.16 2.42 -15.15
CA LYS A 104 -2.97 3.56 -14.69
C LYS A 104 -4.20 3.11 -13.92
N LYS A 105 -4.91 2.08 -14.39
CA LYS A 105 -6.11 1.53 -13.71
C LYS A 105 -5.82 0.90 -12.36
N THR A 106 -4.55 0.61 -12.05
CA THR A 106 -4.13 0.04 -10.76
C THR A 106 -3.31 0.99 -9.91
N ALA A 107 -3.25 2.28 -10.28
CA ALA A 107 -2.41 3.28 -9.66
C ALA A 107 -0.94 2.82 -9.55
N GLY A 108 -0.31 2.50 -10.69
CA GLY A 108 1.06 1.99 -10.71
C GLY A 108 1.20 0.63 -10.02
N GLY A 109 0.11 -0.12 -9.85
CA GLY A 109 0.06 -1.38 -9.09
C GLY A 109 -0.26 -1.23 -7.60
N ALA A 110 -0.53 -0.03 -7.08
CA ALA A 110 -0.87 0.21 -5.67
C ALA A 110 -2.09 -0.59 -5.18
N THR A 111 -3.00 -1.00 -6.07
CA THR A 111 -4.12 -1.89 -5.72
C THR A 111 -3.68 -3.22 -5.11
N VAL A 112 -2.53 -3.77 -5.55
CA VAL A 112 -1.96 -4.97 -4.93
C VAL A 112 -1.55 -4.69 -3.48
N CYS A 113 -0.93 -3.54 -3.22
CA CYS A 113 -0.55 -3.15 -1.87
C CYS A 113 -1.77 -2.95 -0.97
N TRP A 114 -2.78 -2.26 -1.49
CA TRP A 114 -4.05 -1.98 -0.83
C TRP A 114 -4.71 -3.25 -0.27
N GLU A 115 -4.86 -4.27 -1.12
CA GLU A 115 -5.51 -5.52 -0.74
C GLU A 115 -4.57 -6.45 0.02
N GLN A 116 -3.33 -6.61 -0.46
CA GLN A 116 -2.44 -7.65 0.05
C GLN A 116 -1.72 -7.22 1.33
N TYR A 117 -1.18 -6.02 1.39
CA TYR A 117 -0.29 -5.59 2.48
C TYR A 117 -1.01 -4.70 3.49
N LEU A 118 -1.85 -3.78 3.01
CA LEU A 118 -2.63 -2.90 3.88
C LEU A 118 -3.91 -3.59 4.41
N LYS A 119 -4.38 -4.64 3.73
CA LYS A 119 -5.57 -5.45 4.08
C LYS A 119 -6.88 -4.67 4.11
N PHE A 120 -7.05 -3.76 3.18
CA PHE A 120 -8.38 -3.24 2.90
C PHE A 120 -9.29 -4.35 2.39
N LYS A 121 -10.51 -4.40 2.94
CA LYS A 121 -11.54 -5.35 2.49
C LYS A 121 -12.14 -4.93 1.15
N GLU A 122 -12.41 -3.64 1.02
CA GLU A 122 -12.95 -3.07 -0.21
C GLU A 122 -11.81 -2.73 -1.17
N PRO A 123 -11.97 -2.99 -2.48
CA PRO A 123 -10.99 -2.58 -3.48
C PRO A 123 -10.93 -1.05 -3.57
N MET A 124 -9.84 -0.54 -4.14
CA MET A 124 -9.74 0.90 -4.40
C MET A 124 -10.82 1.35 -5.37
N THR A 125 -11.45 2.49 -5.09
CA THR A 125 -12.39 3.11 -6.02
C THR A 125 -11.64 3.78 -7.19
N ALA A 126 -12.35 4.00 -8.30
CA ALA A 126 -11.79 4.72 -9.44
C ALA A 126 -11.27 6.12 -9.07
N GLU A 127 -11.94 6.81 -8.13
CA GLU A 127 -11.50 8.12 -7.64
C GLU A 127 -10.20 8.00 -6.82
N GLN A 128 -10.06 6.98 -5.97
CA GLN A 128 -8.82 6.77 -5.21
C GLN A 128 -7.65 6.45 -6.13
N ILE A 129 -7.88 5.63 -7.17
CA ILE A 129 -6.89 5.33 -8.20
C ILE A 129 -6.48 6.60 -8.95
N ALA A 130 -7.46 7.39 -9.41
CA ALA A 130 -7.21 8.65 -10.10
C ALA A 130 -6.45 9.66 -9.21
N SER A 131 -6.80 9.74 -7.93
CA SER A 131 -6.12 10.60 -6.96
C SER A 131 -4.66 10.21 -6.77
N LEU A 132 -4.35 8.91 -6.63
CA LEU A 132 -2.98 8.44 -6.53
C LEU A 132 -2.19 8.70 -7.81
N ASN A 133 -2.76 8.46 -8.99
CA ASN A 133 -2.09 8.77 -10.27
C ASN A 133 -1.74 10.25 -10.37
N ALA A 134 -2.68 11.14 -10.06
CA ALA A 134 -2.43 12.58 -10.06
C ALA A 134 -1.30 12.96 -9.08
N TYR A 135 -1.21 12.28 -7.93
CA TYR A 135 -0.09 12.50 -7.00
C TYR A 135 1.25 12.00 -7.54
N TYR A 136 1.29 10.83 -8.18
CA TYR A 136 2.50 10.25 -8.75
C TYR A 136 3.07 11.09 -9.89
N GLU A 137 2.20 11.62 -10.75
CA GLU A 137 2.54 12.57 -11.80
C GLU A 137 3.09 13.88 -11.22
N LEU A 138 2.43 14.45 -10.21
CA LEU A 138 2.89 15.66 -9.51
C LEU A 138 4.29 15.46 -8.90
N VAL A 139 4.54 14.30 -8.29
CA VAL A 139 5.83 13.94 -7.68
C VAL A 139 6.92 13.74 -8.74
N GLY A 140 6.55 13.21 -9.91
CA GLY A 140 7.48 13.02 -11.04
C GLY A 140 7.86 14.33 -11.76
N LYS A 141 7.09 15.41 -11.61
CA LYS A 141 7.38 16.75 -12.15
C LYS A 141 7.72 16.77 -13.65
N GLY A 142 7.13 15.87 -14.43
CA GLY A 142 7.41 15.75 -15.87
C GLY A 142 8.79 15.20 -16.22
N GLU A 143 9.54 14.64 -15.25
CA GLU A 143 10.76 13.88 -15.54
C GLU A 143 10.44 12.69 -16.47
N PRO A 144 11.36 12.29 -17.37
CA PRO A 144 11.16 11.10 -18.20
C PRO A 144 10.86 9.87 -17.35
N VAL A 145 9.88 9.08 -17.79
CA VAL A 145 9.55 7.79 -17.16
C VAL A 145 10.75 6.88 -17.25
N LYS A 146 11.20 6.39 -16.10
CA LYS A 146 12.19 5.31 -16.01
C LYS A 146 11.46 4.05 -15.61
N ASP A 147 11.37 3.11 -16.55
CA ASP A 147 10.89 1.77 -16.22
C ASP A 147 11.83 1.15 -15.19
N MET A 148 11.26 0.68 -14.09
CA MET A 148 12.01 -0.05 -13.09
C MET A 148 11.97 -1.53 -13.42
N VAL A 149 13.16 -2.08 -13.67
CA VAL A 149 13.35 -3.51 -13.74
C VAL A 149 13.50 -4.01 -12.31
N TYR A 150 12.48 -4.73 -11.83
CA TYR A 150 12.50 -5.42 -10.56
C TYR A 150 12.78 -6.89 -10.80
N THR A 151 13.94 -7.42 -10.39
CA THR A 151 14.10 -8.88 -10.39
C THR A 151 13.49 -9.46 -9.11
N THR A 152 12.53 -10.34 -9.29
CA THR A 152 11.88 -11.06 -8.19
C THR A 152 11.47 -12.44 -8.66
N ILE A 153 11.40 -13.37 -7.72
CA ILE A 153 10.80 -14.68 -7.93
C ILE A 153 9.39 -14.76 -7.39
N ALA A 154 8.85 -13.70 -6.75
CA ALA A 154 7.53 -13.73 -6.13
C ALA A 154 6.38 -13.55 -7.12
N LEU A 155 6.62 -12.76 -8.17
CA LEU A 155 5.61 -12.28 -9.11
C LEU A 155 6.13 -12.30 -10.55
N PRO A 156 5.25 -12.40 -11.55
CA PRO A 156 3.79 -12.58 -11.43
C PRO A 156 3.36 -13.94 -10.90
N THR A 157 4.27 -14.93 -10.91
CA THR A 157 4.09 -16.25 -10.32
C THR A 157 5.33 -16.61 -9.49
N GLN A 158 5.13 -17.34 -8.40
CA GLN A 158 6.24 -17.77 -7.55
C GLN A 158 7.13 -18.80 -8.23
N ASP A 159 8.41 -18.49 -8.42
CA ASP A 159 9.43 -19.42 -8.90
C ASP A 159 10.06 -20.19 -7.72
N LYS A 160 9.41 -21.29 -7.33
CA LYS A 160 9.85 -22.15 -6.22
C LYS A 160 11.16 -22.88 -6.51
N GLU A 161 11.44 -23.21 -7.77
CA GLU A 161 12.69 -23.86 -8.16
C GLU A 161 13.87 -22.91 -8.00
N LYS A 162 13.70 -21.64 -8.40
CA LYS A 162 14.73 -20.62 -8.15
C LYS A 162 14.90 -20.34 -6.66
N LEU A 163 13.81 -20.30 -5.86
CA LEU A 163 13.93 -20.18 -4.40
C LEU A 163 14.78 -21.32 -3.80
N LYS A 164 14.54 -22.56 -4.24
CA LYS A 164 15.31 -23.71 -3.77
C LYS A 164 16.80 -23.56 -4.09
N LYS A 165 17.12 -23.16 -5.33
CA LYS A 165 18.50 -22.87 -5.75
C LYS A 165 19.13 -21.75 -4.93
N ASP A 166 18.39 -20.66 -4.69
CA ASP A 166 18.87 -19.56 -3.83
C ASP A 166 19.18 -20.05 -2.42
N GLN A 167 18.31 -20.86 -1.82
CA GLN A 167 18.56 -21.41 -0.48
C GLN A 167 19.82 -22.28 -0.45
N GLU A 168 20.05 -23.08 -1.49
CA GLU A 168 21.27 -23.89 -1.63
C GLU A 168 22.53 -23.03 -1.83
N GLU A 169 22.43 -21.93 -2.58
CA GLU A 169 23.53 -20.97 -2.77
C GLU A 169 23.83 -20.21 -1.48
N ILE A 170 22.81 -19.66 -0.82
CA ILE A 170 22.93 -18.93 0.46
C ILE A 170 23.53 -19.83 1.53
N ALA A 171 23.17 -21.11 1.57
CA ALA A 171 23.73 -22.06 2.54
C ALA A 171 25.24 -22.30 2.37
N LYS A 172 25.82 -21.96 1.21
CA LYS A 172 27.27 -22.04 0.95
C LYS A 172 28.00 -20.75 1.35
N LEU A 173 27.28 -19.68 1.64
CA LEU A 173 27.85 -18.39 2.03
C LEU A 173 28.07 -18.33 3.54
N THR A 174 29.15 -17.68 3.97
CA THR A 174 29.36 -17.35 5.37
C THR A 174 28.62 -16.05 5.68
N GLY A 175 27.65 -16.10 6.60
CA GLY A 175 26.93 -14.92 7.06
C GLY A 175 27.72 -14.12 8.09
N ASP A 176 27.75 -12.81 7.92
CA ASP A 176 28.32 -11.85 8.87
C ASP A 176 27.19 -11.25 9.72
N LYS A 177 27.26 -11.47 11.04
CA LYS A 177 26.24 -11.00 12.00
C LYS A 177 26.11 -9.47 11.99
N ALA A 178 27.22 -8.73 11.93
CA ALA A 178 27.20 -7.27 12.02
C ALA A 178 26.56 -6.67 10.76
N LYS A 179 26.93 -7.18 9.58
CA LYS A 179 26.26 -6.79 8.32
C LYS A 179 24.79 -7.22 8.30
N GLY A 180 24.47 -8.35 8.92
CA GLY A 180 23.09 -8.82 9.04
C GLY A 180 22.23 -7.88 9.88
N GLU A 181 22.80 -7.31 10.93
CA GLU A 181 22.15 -6.28 11.75
C GLU A 181 21.87 -5.00 10.94
N GLU A 182 22.81 -4.56 10.09
CA GLU A 182 22.61 -3.40 9.21
C GLU A 182 21.44 -3.63 8.24
N VAL A 183 21.39 -4.80 7.62
CA VAL A 183 20.28 -5.20 6.74
C VAL A 183 18.97 -5.26 7.52
N PHE A 184 18.97 -5.87 8.71
CA PHE A 184 17.78 -5.96 9.57
C PHE A 184 17.26 -4.56 9.96
N ASN A 185 18.15 -3.67 10.39
CA ASN A 185 17.81 -2.31 10.81
C ASN A 185 17.18 -1.50 9.67
N GLY A 186 17.64 -1.70 8.43
CA GLY A 186 17.08 -1.06 7.26
C GLY A 186 15.77 -1.69 6.78
N ALA A 187 15.74 -3.01 6.64
CA ALA A 187 14.72 -3.73 5.87
C ALA A 187 13.64 -4.39 6.73
N CYS A 188 13.92 -4.69 7.99
CA CYS A 188 13.07 -5.56 8.81
C CYS A 188 12.56 -4.86 10.07
N LYS A 189 13.42 -4.09 10.74
CA LYS A 189 13.18 -3.51 12.07
C LYS A 189 11.97 -2.60 12.15
N PHE A 190 11.64 -1.89 11.07
CA PHE A 190 10.44 -1.06 11.04
C PHE A 190 9.17 -1.85 11.41
N CYS A 191 9.05 -3.08 10.91
CA CYS A 191 7.92 -3.96 11.20
C CYS A 191 8.19 -4.93 12.36
N HIS A 192 9.43 -5.43 12.49
CA HIS A 192 9.76 -6.54 13.39
C HIS A 192 10.53 -6.13 14.66
N GLY A 193 10.86 -4.84 14.81
CA GLY A 193 11.54 -4.31 15.96
C GLY A 193 10.63 -4.13 17.17
N ASP A 194 11.22 -4.10 18.35
CA ASP A 194 10.51 -3.83 19.60
C ASP A 194 9.79 -2.47 19.54
N GLY A 195 8.55 -2.43 20.04
CA GLY A 195 7.74 -1.21 20.07
C GLY A 195 7.19 -0.76 18.71
N THR A 196 7.29 -1.60 17.66
CA THR A 196 6.62 -1.32 16.38
C THR A 196 5.11 -1.11 16.57
N LYS A 197 4.56 -0.16 15.81
CA LYS A 197 3.11 0.08 15.77
C LYS A 197 2.43 -0.72 14.67
N VAL A 198 3.18 -1.45 13.84
CA VAL A 198 2.63 -2.29 12.78
C VAL A 198 1.93 -3.50 13.42
N LYS A 199 0.66 -3.69 13.10
CA LYS A 199 -0.15 -4.78 13.69
C LYS A 199 0.12 -6.10 12.97
N SER A 200 -0.11 -7.21 13.68
CA SER A 200 -0.05 -8.57 13.14
C SER A 200 1.31 -8.97 12.56
N VAL A 201 2.39 -8.41 13.12
CA VAL A 201 3.77 -8.75 12.79
C VAL A 201 4.43 -9.45 13.99
N PRO A 202 5.01 -10.66 13.82
CA PRO A 202 5.67 -11.35 14.91
C PRO A 202 7.04 -10.73 15.23
N SER A 203 7.48 -10.85 16.48
CA SER A 203 8.90 -10.65 16.81
C SER A 203 9.72 -11.75 16.15
N LEU A 204 10.73 -11.39 15.36
CA LEU A 204 11.60 -12.40 14.73
C LEU A 204 12.51 -13.11 15.73
N PHE A 205 12.65 -12.57 16.94
CA PHE A 205 13.53 -13.10 17.97
C PHE A 205 12.80 -13.89 19.05
N LYS A 206 11.46 -13.78 19.15
CA LYS A 206 10.67 -14.45 20.19
C LYS A 206 9.59 -15.36 19.62
N ASP A 207 8.89 -14.90 18.59
CA ASP A 207 7.66 -15.55 18.11
C ASP A 207 7.89 -16.33 16.81
N PHE A 208 9.09 -16.25 16.24
CA PHE A 208 9.43 -16.82 14.94
C PHE A 208 10.57 -17.81 15.06
N ASP A 209 10.26 -19.09 14.83
CA ASP A 209 11.24 -20.16 14.64
C ASP A 209 11.83 -20.13 13.20
N GLY A 210 12.57 -19.06 12.96
CA GLY A 210 13.27 -18.77 11.73
C GLY A 210 14.52 -19.63 11.53
N ASN A 211 14.69 -20.14 10.32
CA ASN A 211 15.92 -20.74 9.84
C ASN A 211 16.22 -20.20 8.44
N LEU A 212 17.35 -20.59 7.85
CA LEU A 212 17.74 -20.15 6.50
C LEU A 212 16.60 -20.27 5.49
N LYS A 213 15.87 -21.40 5.47
CA LYS A 213 14.80 -21.63 4.51
C LYS A 213 13.62 -20.71 4.74
N SER A 214 13.13 -20.61 5.99
CA SER A 214 11.95 -19.79 6.29
C SER A 214 12.23 -18.29 6.18
N ILE A 215 13.40 -17.81 6.60
CA ILE A 215 13.83 -16.41 6.46
C ILE A 215 13.95 -16.03 4.97
N THR A 216 14.63 -16.88 4.19
CA THR A 216 14.78 -16.65 2.75
C THR A 216 13.42 -16.68 2.04
N PHE A 217 12.56 -17.65 2.37
CA PHE A 217 11.21 -17.73 1.81
C PHE A 217 10.41 -16.45 2.09
N MET A 218 10.36 -16.02 3.34
CA MET A 218 9.57 -14.85 3.74
C MET A 218 10.10 -13.57 3.08
N SER A 219 11.40 -13.43 2.97
CA SER A 219 12.02 -12.25 2.35
C SER A 219 11.89 -12.22 0.82
N ARG A 220 12.02 -13.36 0.15
CA ARG A 220 11.98 -13.45 -1.33
C ARG A 220 10.58 -13.49 -1.91
N PHE A 221 9.63 -14.12 -1.23
CA PHE A 221 8.24 -14.22 -1.71
C PHE A 221 7.28 -13.27 -1.02
N GLY A 222 7.60 -12.84 0.21
CA GLY A 222 6.59 -12.25 1.08
C GLY A 222 5.50 -13.26 1.42
N LYS A 223 4.79 -13.03 2.53
CA LYS A 223 3.58 -13.79 2.86
C LYS A 223 2.69 -13.00 3.80
N LYS A 224 1.37 -13.13 3.61
CA LYS A 224 0.34 -12.40 4.36
C LYS A 224 0.52 -10.88 4.25
N TYR A 225 1.19 -10.25 5.21
CA TYR A 225 1.42 -8.82 5.34
C TYR A 225 2.85 -8.42 4.98
N MET A 226 3.77 -9.40 4.93
CA MET A 226 5.17 -9.15 4.65
C MET A 226 5.36 -8.97 3.13
N PRO A 227 5.91 -7.83 2.68
CA PRO A 227 6.28 -7.63 1.29
C PRO A 227 7.46 -8.53 0.90
N PHE A 228 7.64 -8.75 -0.39
CA PHE A 228 8.87 -9.35 -0.90
C PHE A 228 9.93 -8.26 -1.15
N PHE A 229 11.19 -8.66 -1.13
CA PHE A 229 12.32 -7.83 -1.54
C PHE A 229 12.88 -8.32 -2.87
N SER A 230 13.24 -7.38 -3.75
CA SER A 230 13.90 -7.71 -5.02
C SER A 230 15.35 -8.13 -4.79
N TYR A 231 15.98 -8.74 -5.80
CA TYR A 231 17.39 -9.12 -5.66
C TYR A 231 18.34 -7.92 -5.65
N GLU A 232 17.95 -6.81 -6.27
CA GLU A 232 18.72 -5.56 -6.22
C GLU A 232 18.71 -4.95 -4.81
N SER A 233 17.62 -5.15 -4.07
CA SER A 233 17.43 -4.60 -2.73
C SER A 233 18.09 -5.45 -1.63
N ILE A 234 18.08 -6.78 -1.78
CA ILE A 234 18.70 -7.72 -0.84
C ILE A 234 19.38 -8.83 -1.63
N SER A 235 20.71 -8.87 -1.63
CA SER A 235 21.48 -9.92 -2.33
C SER A 235 21.44 -11.27 -1.59
N ASN A 236 22.00 -12.33 -2.20
CA ASN A 236 22.15 -13.62 -1.50
C ASN A 236 23.14 -13.52 -0.33
N GLN A 237 24.18 -12.68 -0.43
CA GLN A 237 25.09 -12.43 0.69
C GLN A 237 24.39 -11.66 1.82
N ASP A 238 23.56 -10.66 1.49
CA ASP A 238 22.75 -9.95 2.49
C ASP A 238 21.78 -10.90 3.18
N MET A 239 21.21 -11.85 2.43
CA MET A 239 20.36 -12.90 3.01
C MET A 239 21.14 -13.80 3.98
N ALA A 240 22.35 -14.23 3.61
CA ALA A 240 23.21 -15.03 4.50
C ALA A 240 23.54 -14.26 5.79
N ASN A 241 23.88 -12.98 5.66
CA ASN A 241 24.14 -12.08 6.80
C ASN A 241 22.90 -11.93 7.68
N LEU A 242 21.73 -11.67 7.08
CA LEU A 242 20.45 -11.52 7.78
C LEU A 242 20.05 -12.80 8.52
N VAL A 243 20.25 -13.97 7.90
CA VAL A 243 20.02 -15.29 8.52
C VAL A 243 20.93 -15.46 9.73
N ALA A 244 22.23 -15.16 9.60
CA ALA A 244 23.17 -15.24 10.71
C ALA A 244 22.79 -14.31 11.87
N TYR A 245 22.34 -13.09 11.57
CA TYR A 245 21.87 -12.15 12.59
C TYR A 245 20.60 -12.64 13.28
N ILE A 246 19.55 -13.01 12.54
CA ILE A 246 18.29 -13.44 13.15
C ILE A 246 18.49 -14.69 14.00
N MET A 247 19.15 -15.72 13.46
CA MET A 247 19.35 -16.98 14.19
C MET A 247 20.21 -16.82 15.45
N ASN A 248 21.19 -15.91 15.44
CA ASN A 248 22.02 -15.64 16.63
C ASN A 248 21.32 -14.82 17.71
N ASN A 249 20.18 -14.21 17.42
CA ASN A 249 19.44 -13.38 18.37
C ASN A 249 18.05 -13.96 18.72
N GLN A 250 17.69 -15.13 18.19
CA GLN A 250 16.50 -15.85 18.61
C GLN A 250 16.62 -16.32 20.05
N GLN A 251 15.61 -15.98 20.85
CA GLN A 251 15.44 -16.42 22.21
C GLN A 251 14.86 -17.84 22.15
N LYS A 252 15.67 -18.82 22.58
CA LYS A 252 15.25 -20.22 22.70
C LYS A 252 14.61 -20.46 24.06
#